data_AF-A0A9D9K4K9-F1
#
_entry.id   AF-A0A9D9K4K9-F1
#
_cell.length_a   1.000
_cell.length_b   1.000
_cell.length_c   1.000
_cell.angle_alpha   90.00
_cell.angle_beta   90.00
_cell.angle_gamma   90.00
#
_symmetry.space_group_name_H-M   'P 1'
#
loop_
_entity.id
_entity.type
_entity.pdbx_description
1 polymer ?
#
loop_
_entity_poly.entity_id
_entity_poly.type
_entity_poly.pdbx_seq_one_letter_code
_entity_poly.pdbx_strand_id
1 'polypeptide(L)'
;NDVYVGGRFTNAGGVSGANNLARWNGTTWSAVGGANAINGPVYAVAISDNDVYVGGRFTNAGGVSGANNLARWNGVTWSTVGGANAINGPVYAIAISGNDVYIGGAFTSAGGVRNANRIVIWNGRQWRTVGSGIDNGLVTAIAINRDNLYVGGRFTNAGGSLYADHVARLTRFRVYLPLTIR
;
A
#
# COMPACT_ATOMS: atom_id res chain seq x y z
N ASN A 1 5.23 -7.73 -21.30
CA ASN A 1 5.37 -7.51 -19.84
C ASN A 1 4.89 -6.11 -19.57
N ASP A 2 3.93 -5.95 -18.68
CA ASP A 2 3.39 -4.63 -18.37
C ASP A 2 4.17 -3.96 -17.25
N VAL A 3 4.29 -2.64 -17.32
CA VAL A 3 4.83 -1.80 -16.25
C VAL A 3 3.73 -0.85 -15.80
N TYR A 4 3.47 -0.80 -14.51
CA TYR A 4 2.58 0.18 -13.91
C TYR A 4 3.40 1.23 -13.19
N VAL A 5 3.09 2.51 -13.42
CA VAL A 5 3.75 3.63 -12.77
C VAL A 5 2.73 4.42 -11.97
N GLY A 6 3.00 4.56 -10.68
CA GLY A 6 2.28 5.45 -9.77
C GLY A 6 3.09 6.72 -9.53
N GLY A 7 2.43 7.86 -9.31
CA GLY A 7 3.11 9.08 -8.90
C GLY A 7 2.17 10.28 -8.85
N ARG A 8 2.76 11.48 -8.78
CA ARG A 8 2.05 12.74 -8.98
C ARG A 8 2.37 13.29 -10.36
N PHE A 9 1.53 12.95 -11.33
CA PHE A 9 1.64 13.42 -12.71
C PHE A 9 0.25 13.57 -13.34
N THR A 10 0.15 14.46 -14.32
CA THR A 10 -1.12 14.83 -14.99
C THR A 10 -1.20 14.33 -16.43
N ASN A 11 -0.20 13.56 -16.87
CA ASN A 11 -0.14 12.92 -18.18
C ASN A 11 1.03 11.93 -18.21
N ALA A 12 0.82 10.71 -18.71
CA ALA A 12 1.88 9.76 -19.01
C ALA A 12 1.98 9.55 -20.53
N GLY A 13 3.14 9.86 -21.11
CA GLY A 13 3.44 9.56 -22.51
C GLY A 13 2.52 10.22 -23.54
N GLY A 14 1.95 11.39 -23.23
CA GLY A 14 0.98 12.09 -24.09
C GLY A 14 -0.46 11.61 -23.95
N VAL A 15 -0.73 10.57 -23.16
CA VAL A 15 -2.06 9.97 -23.05
C VAL A 15 -2.95 10.78 -22.12
N SER A 16 -3.98 11.41 -22.70
CA SER A 16 -4.97 12.17 -21.94
C SER A 16 -5.67 11.29 -20.90
N GLY A 17 -5.73 11.75 -19.65
CA GLY A 17 -6.37 11.04 -18.55
C GLY A 17 -5.55 9.92 -17.92
N ALA A 18 -4.34 9.63 -18.42
CA ALA A 18 -3.38 8.77 -17.72
C ALA A 18 -2.69 9.57 -16.60
N ASN A 19 -3.45 9.89 -15.55
CA ASN A 19 -3.02 10.75 -14.45
C ASN A 19 -2.78 9.91 -13.20
N ASN A 20 -1.68 10.18 -12.50
CA ASN A 20 -1.25 9.54 -11.25
C ASN A 20 -1.00 8.02 -11.30
N LEU A 21 -1.61 7.30 -12.24
CA LEU A 21 -1.43 5.89 -12.51
C LEU A 21 -1.51 5.64 -14.02
N ALA A 22 -0.48 5.00 -14.57
CA ALA A 22 -0.43 4.62 -15.98
C ALA A 22 0.15 3.22 -16.16
N ARG A 23 -0.19 2.58 -17.26
CA ARG A 23 0.34 1.28 -17.69
C ARG A 23 1.11 1.45 -18.99
N TRP A 24 2.27 0.81 -19.07
CA TRP A 24 3.07 0.63 -20.28
C TRP A 24 3.05 -0.84 -20.65
N ASN A 25 2.67 -1.17 -21.88
CA ASN A 25 2.61 -2.57 -22.36
C ASN A 25 3.91 -3.04 -23.07
N GLY A 26 4.94 -2.20 -23.10
CA GLY A 26 6.15 -2.42 -23.89
C GLY A 26 6.28 -1.50 -25.12
N THR A 27 5.18 -0.92 -25.59
CA THR A 27 5.15 -0.07 -26.80
C THR A 27 4.34 1.21 -26.65
N THR A 28 3.26 1.21 -25.86
CA THR A 28 2.40 2.37 -25.65
C THR A 28 1.98 2.53 -24.19
N TRP A 29 1.80 3.79 -23.78
CA TRP A 29 1.20 4.14 -22.49
C TRP A 29 -0.33 4.06 -22.59
N SER A 30 -0.99 3.76 -21.48
CA SER A 30 -2.44 3.80 -21.35
C SER A 30 -2.88 4.20 -19.94
N ALA A 31 -4.04 4.82 -19.82
CA ALA A 31 -4.70 5.02 -18.52
C ALA A 31 -5.16 3.67 -17.94
N VAL A 32 -5.15 3.53 -16.61
CA VAL A 32 -5.58 2.30 -15.92
C VAL A 32 -7.02 2.47 -15.42
N GLY A 33 -7.93 1.67 -15.96
CA GLY A 33 -9.35 1.71 -15.61
C GLY A 33 -10.09 2.98 -16.01
N GLY A 34 -9.66 3.61 -17.11
CA GLY A 34 -10.29 4.78 -17.71
C GLY A 34 -9.53 6.09 -17.45
N ALA A 35 -9.91 7.13 -18.20
CA ALA A 35 -9.35 8.46 -18.05
C ALA A 35 -9.65 9.03 -16.65
N ASN A 36 -8.62 9.56 -15.98
CA ASN A 36 -8.72 10.17 -14.65
C ASN A 36 -9.32 9.25 -13.57
N ALA A 37 -9.15 7.93 -13.72
CA ALA A 37 -9.71 6.96 -12.78
C ALA A 37 -9.25 7.20 -11.34
N ILE A 38 -8.01 7.63 -11.13
CA ILE A 38 -7.46 8.01 -9.83
C ILE A 38 -7.30 9.53 -9.77
N ASN A 39 -7.92 10.15 -8.77
CA ASN A 39 -7.98 11.62 -8.64
C ASN A 39 -6.87 12.25 -7.78
N GLY A 40 -5.90 11.46 -7.32
CA GLY A 40 -4.82 11.91 -6.46
C GLY A 40 -3.55 11.08 -6.65
N PRO A 41 -2.42 11.52 -6.07
CA PRO A 41 -1.15 10.85 -6.27
C PRO A 41 -1.18 9.41 -5.74
N VAL A 42 -0.64 8.49 -6.56
CA VAL A 42 -0.37 7.10 -6.19
C VAL A 42 1.08 7.02 -5.71
N TYR A 43 1.28 6.50 -4.51
CA TYR A 43 2.62 6.37 -3.91
C TYR A 43 3.13 4.92 -3.90
N ALA A 44 2.22 3.94 -3.96
CA ALA A 44 2.55 2.53 -3.97
C ALA A 44 1.73 1.79 -5.03
N VAL A 45 2.38 0.88 -5.76
CA VAL A 45 1.73 -0.05 -6.67
C VAL A 45 2.33 -1.44 -6.40
N ALA A 46 1.48 -2.44 -6.21
CA ALA A 46 1.89 -3.83 -6.09
C ALA A 46 0.98 -4.71 -6.96
N ILE A 47 1.56 -5.73 -7.58
CA ILE A 47 0.87 -6.59 -8.54
C ILE A 47 0.91 -8.02 -8.04
N SER A 48 -0.24 -8.71 -8.09
CA SER A 48 -0.36 -10.15 -7.84
C SER A 48 -1.21 -10.74 -8.95
N ASP A 49 -0.60 -11.57 -9.79
CA ASP A 49 -1.22 -12.09 -11.02
C ASP A 49 -1.81 -10.93 -11.88
N ASN A 50 -3.14 -10.87 -12.02
CA ASN A 50 -3.84 -9.82 -12.76
C ASN A 50 -4.28 -8.64 -11.89
N ASP A 51 -4.08 -8.71 -10.58
CA ASP A 51 -4.52 -7.70 -9.65
C ASP A 51 -3.46 -6.65 -9.39
N VAL A 52 -3.86 -5.38 -9.52
CA VAL A 52 -3.04 -4.22 -9.22
C VAL A 52 -3.61 -3.54 -7.99
N TYR A 53 -2.88 -3.61 -6.89
CA TYR A 53 -3.16 -2.88 -5.66
C TYR A 53 -2.47 -1.52 -5.73
N VAL A 54 -3.23 -0.46 -5.50
CA VAL A 54 -2.72 0.92 -5.53
C VAL A 54 -2.95 1.60 -4.19
N GLY A 55 -1.90 2.23 -3.70
CA GLY A 55 -1.87 2.96 -2.44
C GLY A 55 -1.45 4.40 -2.69
N GLY A 56 -2.11 5.36 -2.05
CA GLY A 56 -1.77 6.77 -2.27
C GLY A 56 -2.56 7.73 -1.41
N ARG A 57 -2.62 8.99 -1.84
CA ARG A 57 -3.49 10.03 -1.28
C ARG A 57 -4.51 10.43 -2.33
N PHE A 58 -5.51 9.57 -2.53
CA PHE A 58 -6.62 9.78 -3.45
C PHE A 58 -7.95 9.49 -2.74
N THR A 59 -9.02 10.07 -3.25
CA THR A 59 -10.39 9.92 -2.73
C THR A 59 -11.35 9.30 -3.75
N ASN A 60 -10.80 8.76 -4.84
CA ASN A 60 -11.55 8.06 -5.85
C ASN A 60 -10.65 7.07 -6.60
N ALA A 61 -11.19 5.89 -6.87
CA ALA A 61 -10.64 4.93 -7.83
C ALA A 61 -11.77 4.42 -8.73
N GLY A 62 -11.78 4.83 -9.99
CA GLY A 62 -12.73 4.37 -11.00
C GLY A 62 -14.20 4.70 -10.72
N GLY A 63 -14.48 5.70 -9.88
CA GLY A 63 -15.85 6.04 -9.46
C GLY A 63 -16.40 5.15 -8.34
N VAL A 64 -15.59 4.24 -7.79
CA VAL A 64 -16.02 3.33 -6.73
C VAL A 64 -16.10 4.05 -5.39
N SER A 65 -17.31 4.17 -4.84
CA SER A 65 -17.55 4.80 -3.54
C SER A 65 -16.74 4.13 -2.42
N GLY A 66 -15.97 4.95 -1.69
CA GLY A 66 -15.15 4.49 -0.57
C GLY A 66 -13.84 3.80 -0.96
N ALA A 67 -13.48 3.73 -2.25
CA ALA A 67 -12.15 3.30 -2.68
C ALA A 67 -11.12 4.43 -2.48
N ASN A 68 -10.89 4.78 -1.22
CA ASN A 68 -10.03 5.89 -0.80
C ASN A 68 -8.69 5.36 -0.28
N ASN A 69 -7.59 6.01 -0.67
CA ASN A 69 -6.19 5.71 -0.31
C ASN A 69 -5.67 4.31 -0.67
N LEU A 70 -6.54 3.30 -0.81
CA LEU A 70 -6.24 1.94 -1.18
C LEU A 70 -7.35 1.37 -2.07
N ALA A 71 -6.98 0.86 -3.24
CA ALA A 71 -7.91 0.25 -4.19
C ALA A 71 -7.25 -0.92 -4.93
N ARG A 72 -8.08 -1.77 -5.54
CA ARG A 72 -7.64 -2.90 -6.37
C ARG A 72 -8.24 -2.77 -7.76
N TRP A 73 -7.43 -3.01 -8.78
CA TRP A 73 -7.84 -3.13 -10.18
C TRP A 73 -7.56 -4.56 -10.63
N ASN A 74 -8.57 -5.27 -11.15
CA ASN A 74 -8.43 -6.68 -11.58
C ASN A 74 -8.19 -6.85 -13.09
N GLY A 75 -7.85 -5.77 -13.80
CA GLY A 75 -7.78 -5.75 -15.26
C GLY A 75 -9.06 -5.24 -15.95
N VAL A 76 -10.20 -5.21 -15.26
CA VAL A 76 -11.52 -4.85 -15.83
C VAL A 76 -12.28 -3.83 -14.99
N THR A 77 -12.28 -3.97 -13.67
CA THR A 77 -13.00 -3.09 -12.74
C THR A 77 -12.16 -2.73 -11.52
N TRP A 78 -12.40 -1.54 -11.00
CA TRP A 78 -11.90 -1.10 -9.71
C TRP A 78 -12.78 -1.66 -8.59
N SER A 79 -12.19 -1.94 -7.43
CA SER A 79 -12.91 -2.33 -6.22
C SER A 79 -12.23 -1.77 -4.96
N THR A 80 -13.01 -1.67 -3.89
CA THR A 80 -12.44 -1.43 -2.55
C THR A 80 -11.62 -2.63 -2.09
N VAL A 81 -10.69 -2.39 -1.16
CA VAL A 81 -9.95 -3.45 -0.46
C VAL A 81 -10.43 -3.46 0.98
N GLY A 82 -11.05 -4.57 1.40
CA GLY A 82 -11.49 -4.76 2.78
C GLY A 82 -12.62 -3.83 3.25
N GLY A 83 -13.41 -3.28 2.32
CA GLY A 83 -14.59 -2.46 2.60
C GLY A 83 -14.46 -0.99 2.17
N ALA A 84 -15.58 -0.27 2.15
CA ALA A 84 -15.59 1.17 1.86
C ALA A 84 -14.87 1.95 2.97
N ASN A 85 -14.00 2.88 2.59
CA ASN A 85 -13.20 3.70 3.51
C ASN A 85 -12.40 2.87 4.53
N ALA A 86 -11.98 1.66 4.14
CA ALA A 86 -11.31 0.75 5.05
C ALA A 86 -10.04 1.37 5.66
N ILE A 87 -9.27 2.14 4.89
CA ILE A 87 -8.06 2.84 5.35
C ILE A 87 -8.35 4.35 5.42
N ASN A 88 -8.06 4.96 6.57
CA ASN A 88 -8.40 6.37 6.84
C ASN A 88 -7.28 7.38 6.56
N GLY A 89 -6.16 6.96 5.97
CA GLY A 89 -5.03 7.84 5.68
C GLY A 89 -4.19 7.36 4.50
N PRO A 90 -3.22 8.18 4.04
CA PRO A 90 -2.43 7.83 2.87
C PRO A 90 -1.65 6.51 3.04
N VAL A 91 -1.65 5.71 1.98
CA VAL A 91 -0.82 4.51 1.86
C VAL A 91 0.43 4.87 1.08
N TYR A 92 1.60 4.55 1.64
CA TYR A 92 2.91 4.85 1.04
C TYR A 92 3.66 3.60 0.58
N ALA A 93 3.33 2.43 1.12
CA ALA A 93 3.98 1.18 0.77
C ALA A 93 2.97 0.04 0.67
N ILE A 94 3.12 -0.81 -0.35
CA ILE A 94 2.40 -2.07 -0.48
C ILE A 94 3.42 -3.15 -0.86
N ALA A 95 3.36 -4.29 -0.19
CA ALA A 95 4.07 -5.50 -0.59
C ALA A 95 3.12 -6.70 -0.57
N ILE A 96 3.35 -7.67 -1.44
CA ILE A 96 2.50 -8.86 -1.55
C ILE A 96 3.36 -10.10 -1.33
N SER A 97 2.86 -11.06 -0.54
CA SER A 97 3.49 -12.36 -0.35
C SER A 97 2.40 -13.44 -0.25
N GLY A 98 2.31 -14.28 -1.27
CA GLY A 98 1.16 -15.18 -1.43
C GLY A 98 -0.14 -14.39 -1.50
N ASN A 99 -1.12 -14.75 -0.68
CA ASN A 99 -2.42 -14.06 -0.63
C ASN A 99 -2.45 -12.86 0.33
N ASP A 100 -1.36 -12.61 1.06
CA ASP A 100 -1.29 -11.54 2.05
C ASP A 100 -0.76 -10.24 1.40
N VAL A 101 -1.52 -9.16 1.56
CA VAL A 101 -1.17 -7.80 1.11
C VAL A 101 -0.78 -6.97 2.34
N TYR A 102 0.48 -6.59 2.41
CA TYR A 102 1.07 -5.80 3.48
C TYR A 102 1.01 -4.34 3.11
N ILE A 103 0.40 -3.52 3.97
CA ILE A 103 0.06 -2.13 3.66
C ILE A 103 0.66 -1.25 4.73
N GLY A 104 1.46 -0.27 4.30
CA GLY A 104 2.17 0.68 5.15
C GLY A 104 1.82 2.13 4.79
N GLY A 105 1.68 3.00 5.78
CA GLY A 105 1.34 4.40 5.52
C GLY A 105 1.30 5.29 6.75
N ALA A 106 0.49 6.35 6.66
CA ALA A 106 0.19 7.28 7.74
C ALA A 106 -1.24 7.12 8.31
N PHE A 107 -1.92 6.02 8.00
CA PHE A 107 -3.25 5.73 8.51
C PHE A 107 -3.22 5.30 9.99
N THR A 108 -4.32 5.54 10.69
CA THR A 108 -4.52 5.17 12.10
C THR A 108 -5.63 4.15 12.30
N SER A 109 -6.27 3.70 11.21
CA SER A 109 -7.29 2.67 11.22
C SER A 109 -7.32 1.91 9.90
N ALA A 110 -7.57 0.60 9.98
CA ALA A 110 -7.84 -0.27 8.84
C ALA A 110 -9.03 -1.20 9.17
N GLY A 111 -10.12 -1.10 8.41
CA GLY A 111 -11.30 -1.97 8.52
C GLY A 111 -11.96 -1.99 9.91
N GLY A 112 -11.79 -0.93 10.71
CA GLY A 112 -12.31 -0.85 12.08
C GLY A 112 -11.53 -1.68 13.11
N VAL A 113 -10.40 -2.30 12.73
CA VAL A 113 -9.58 -3.09 13.64
C VAL A 113 -8.80 -2.19 14.59
N ARG A 114 -8.85 -2.49 15.90
CA ARG A 114 -8.10 -1.77 16.94
C ARG A 114 -6.59 -1.99 16.75
N ASN A 115 -5.79 -0.94 16.96
CA ASN A 115 -4.33 -0.95 16.83
C ASN A 115 -3.82 -1.26 15.40
N ALA A 116 -4.63 -1.02 14.38
CA ALA A 116 -4.24 -1.06 12.97
C ALA A 116 -3.46 0.20 12.55
N ASN A 117 -2.48 0.61 13.36
CA ASN A 117 -1.74 1.84 13.15
C ASN A 117 -0.61 1.63 12.14
N ARG A 118 -0.68 2.31 11.00
CA ARG A 118 0.39 2.53 10.00
C ARG A 118 0.95 1.29 9.30
N ILE A 119 0.67 0.08 9.79
CA ILE A 119 0.97 -1.18 9.15
C ILE A 119 -0.08 -2.26 9.43
N VAL A 120 -0.58 -2.91 8.37
CA VAL A 120 -1.56 -4.00 8.44
C VAL A 120 -1.35 -5.02 7.33
N ILE A 121 -2.00 -6.17 7.48
CA ILE A 121 -2.09 -7.22 6.46
C ILE A 121 -3.55 -7.42 6.08
N TRP A 122 -3.84 -7.45 4.78
CA TRP A 122 -5.11 -7.90 4.23
C TRP A 122 -4.93 -9.26 3.56
N ASN A 123 -5.69 -10.27 3.98
CA ASN A 123 -5.56 -11.65 3.45
C ASN A 123 -6.67 -12.04 2.46
N GLY A 124 -7.40 -11.07 1.92
CA GLY A 124 -8.58 -11.30 1.07
C GLY A 124 -9.90 -11.44 1.84
N ARG A 125 -9.88 -11.61 3.16
CA ARG A 125 -11.09 -11.77 4.00
C ARG A 125 -11.14 -10.86 5.21
N GLN A 126 -10.01 -10.69 5.89
CA GLN A 126 -9.91 -9.94 7.13
C GLN A 126 -8.62 -9.14 7.20
N TRP A 127 -8.71 -8.02 7.92
CA TRP A 127 -7.56 -7.21 8.32
C TRP A 127 -6.87 -7.84 9.53
N ARG A 128 -5.54 -7.89 9.50
CA ARG A 128 -4.70 -8.35 10.60
C ARG A 128 -3.71 -7.27 10.98
N THR A 129 -3.50 -7.08 12.28
CA THR A 129 -2.46 -6.18 12.79
C THR A 129 -1.08 -6.85 12.69
N VAL A 130 -0.04 -6.02 12.59
CA VAL A 130 1.36 -6.47 12.67
C VAL A 130 1.89 -6.11 14.06
N GLY A 131 1.88 -7.10 14.96
CA GLY A 131 2.12 -6.89 16.39
C GLY A 131 1.15 -5.85 16.98
N SER A 132 1.67 -4.89 17.73
CA SER A 132 0.91 -3.74 18.26
C SER A 132 0.88 -2.53 17.32
N GLY A 133 1.39 -2.66 16.09
CA GLY A 133 1.44 -1.58 15.11
C GLY A 133 2.73 -0.75 15.18
N ILE A 134 2.68 0.43 14.56
CA ILE A 134 3.76 1.42 14.57
C ILE A 134 3.23 2.73 15.13
N ASP A 135 4.01 3.37 16.01
CA ASP A 135 3.67 4.62 16.66
C ASP A 135 4.66 5.74 16.32
N ASN A 136 4.21 6.98 16.49
CA ASN A 136 5.02 8.20 16.33
C ASN A 136 5.75 8.30 14.99
N GLY A 137 5.03 8.10 13.88
CA GLY A 137 5.63 8.21 12.56
C GLY A 137 4.74 7.81 11.39
N LEU A 138 5.37 7.27 10.36
CA LEU A 138 4.72 6.69 9.18
C LEU A 138 5.63 5.62 8.58
N VAL A 139 5.03 4.66 7.90
CA VAL A 139 5.75 3.63 7.13
C VAL A 139 5.82 4.09 5.69
N THR A 140 7.02 4.20 5.12
CA THR A 140 7.24 4.55 3.72
C THR A 140 7.74 3.39 2.87
N ALA A 141 8.21 2.31 3.50
CA ALA A 141 8.74 1.15 2.79
C ALA A 141 8.38 -0.15 3.51
N ILE A 142 8.05 -1.16 2.71
CA ILE A 142 7.86 -2.54 3.16
C ILE A 142 8.65 -3.44 2.21
N ALA A 143 9.41 -4.38 2.77
CA ALA A 143 10.05 -5.44 2.01
C ALA A 143 9.81 -6.79 2.71
N ILE A 144 9.64 -7.84 1.91
CA ILE A 144 9.41 -9.20 2.41
C ILE A 144 10.50 -10.10 1.86
N ASN A 145 11.13 -10.88 2.73
CA ASN A 145 12.09 -11.91 2.35
C ASN A 145 11.82 -13.18 3.15
N ARG A 146 11.26 -14.19 2.48
CA ARG A 146 10.77 -15.44 3.10
C ARG A 146 9.82 -15.10 4.25
N ASP A 147 10.11 -15.56 5.46
CA ASP A 147 9.31 -15.32 6.66
C ASP A 147 9.60 -13.98 7.37
N ASN A 148 10.40 -13.10 6.76
CA ASN A 148 10.78 -11.82 7.35
C ASN A 148 10.08 -10.66 6.67
N LEU A 149 9.45 -9.83 7.50
CA LEU A 149 8.90 -8.53 7.12
C LEU A 149 9.84 -7.43 7.60
N TYR A 150 10.27 -6.57 6.69
CA TYR A 150 11.07 -5.38 6.96
C TYR A 150 10.20 -4.16 6.70
N VAL A 151 10.23 -3.21 7.63
CA VAL A 151 9.47 -1.97 7.56
C VAL A 151 10.42 -0.81 7.72
N GLY A 152 10.33 0.18 6.84
CA GLY A 152 11.13 1.39 6.87
C GLY A 152 10.24 2.63 6.90
N GLY A 153 10.67 3.67 7.59
CA GLY A 153 9.91 4.91 7.69
C GLY A 153 10.45 5.91 8.71
N ARG A 154 9.60 6.86 9.08
CA ARG A 154 9.92 7.94 10.03
C ARG A 154 9.25 7.68 11.39
N PHE A 155 9.32 6.45 11.88
CA PHE A 155 8.73 6.05 13.16
C PHE A 155 9.79 5.87 14.24
N THR A 156 9.40 6.09 15.50
CA THR A 156 10.28 5.92 16.66
C THR A 156 9.91 4.72 17.53
N ASN A 157 8.80 4.03 17.22
CA ASN A 157 8.39 2.82 17.91
C ASN A 157 7.67 1.86 16.96
N ALA A 158 8.14 0.62 16.91
CA ALA A 158 7.48 -0.48 16.25
C ALA A 158 7.22 -1.62 17.25
N GLY A 159 6.00 -2.16 17.24
CA GLY A 159 5.66 -3.33 18.06
C GLY A 159 5.70 -3.06 19.57
N GLY A 160 5.59 -1.80 20.00
CA GLY A 160 5.68 -1.40 21.41
C GLY A 160 7.11 -1.27 21.94
N SER A 161 8.13 -1.44 21.08
CA SER A 161 9.53 -1.24 21.43
C SER A 161 10.02 0.15 21.06
N LEU A 162 10.51 0.91 22.05
CA LEU A 162 11.17 2.21 21.83
C LEU A 162 12.52 2.09 21.11
N TYR A 163 13.07 0.88 21.02
CA TYR A 163 14.36 0.60 20.37
C TYR A 163 14.20 0.12 18.93
N ALA A 164 12.98 0.01 18.41
CA ALA A 164 12.70 -0.33 17.03
C ALA A 164 12.22 0.94 16.31
N ASP A 165 13.17 1.78 15.93
CA ASP A 165 12.96 3.05 15.23
C ASP A 165 13.48 2.98 13.79
N HIS A 166 12.88 3.75 12.89
CA HIS A 166 13.22 3.95 11.48
C HIS A 166 13.18 2.70 10.57
N VAL A 167 13.76 1.57 11.01
CA VAL A 167 13.75 0.27 10.36
C VAL A 167 13.47 -0.81 11.41
N ALA A 168 12.45 -1.62 11.19
CA ALA A 168 12.15 -2.76 12.05
C ALA A 168 12.02 -4.05 11.24
N ARG A 169 12.39 -5.17 11.86
CA ARG A 169 12.19 -6.52 11.31
C ARG A 169 11.23 -7.29 12.19
N LEU A 170 10.23 -7.92 11.57
CA LEU A 170 9.38 -8.92 12.20
C LEU A 170 9.65 -10.28 11.56
N THR A 171 10.00 -11.25 12.41
CA THR A 171 10.11 -12.67 12.05
C THR A 171 8.82 -13.39 12.42
N ARG A 172 8.51 -14.51 11.74
CA ARG A 172 7.44 -15.44 12.16
C ARG A 172 7.67 -16.00 13.58
N PHE A 173 8.89 -15.93 14.11
CA PHE A 173 9.30 -16.26 15.47
C PHE A 173 9.54 -14.98 16.30
N ARG A 174 8.44 -14.24 16.54
CA ARG A 174 8.26 -13.07 17.43
C ARG A 174 9.51 -12.55 18.19
N VAL A 175 10.36 -11.73 17.55
CA VAL A 175 11.11 -10.67 18.23
C VAL A 175 11.31 -9.50 17.25
N TYR A 176 10.87 -8.30 17.63
CA TYR A 176 11.29 -7.05 16.99
C TYR A 176 12.72 -6.78 17.41
N LEU A 177 13.67 -6.99 16.50
CA LEU A 177 15.08 -6.65 16.75
C LEU A 177 15.41 -5.39 15.94
N PRO A 178 16.01 -4.34 16.55
CA PRO A 178 16.64 -3.28 15.79
C PRO A 178 17.65 -3.91 14.83
N LEU A 179 17.62 -3.48 13.57
CA LEU A 179 18.70 -3.77 12.63
C LEU A 179 19.88 -2.88 13.00
N THR A 180 20.74 -3.37 13.88
CA THR A 180 22.05 -2.74 14.11
C THR A 180 22.95 -3.11 12.94
N ILE A 181 23.30 -2.13 12.10
CA ILE A 181 24.41 -2.28 11.15
C ILE A 181 25.68 -2.36 12.00
N ARG A 182 26.42 -3.47 11.93
CA ARG A 182 27.80 -3.55 12.41
C ARG A 182 28.73 -3.17 11.28
#